data_AF-A0A535XV12-F1
#
_entry.id   AF-A0A535XV12-F1
#
_cell.length_a   1.000
_cell.length_b   1.000
_cell.length_c   1.000
_cell.angle_alpha   90.00
_cell.angle_beta   90.00
_cell.angle_gamma   90.00
#
_symmetry.space_group_name_H-M   'P 1'
#
loop_
_entity.id
_entity.type
_entity.pdbx_description
1 polymer ?
#
loop_
_entity_poly.entity_id
_entity_poly.type
_entity_poly.pdbx_seq_one_letter_code
_entity_poly.pdbx_strand_id
1 'polypeptide(L)'
;MLYPLSYGRKTDADSRGANPGDRLYRLGHVRHAICFQWDMPKAWSNKDERMYEHIKEGSEERGVSEDRAEEIAARTVNKRRRMEGRTPNRRTQGTGNPNRGLESRSRDEVYNRAKEMNIEGRSKMTKAELVDAIRHSGGRG
;
A
#
# COMPACT_ATOMS: atom_id res chain seq x y z
N MET A 1 -33.57 -27.19 13.81
CA MET A 1 -33.15 -26.03 14.61
C MET A 1 -32.79 -24.90 13.65
N LEU A 2 -33.64 -23.88 13.57
CA LEU A 2 -33.48 -22.71 12.71
C LEU A 2 -32.69 -21.65 13.48
N TYR A 3 -31.52 -21.24 12.99
CA TYR A 3 -30.77 -20.11 13.53
C TYR A 3 -31.31 -18.81 12.90
N PRO A 4 -31.88 -17.88 13.67
CA PRO A 4 -32.32 -16.60 13.15
C PRO A 4 -31.09 -15.71 12.90
N LEU A 5 -30.81 -15.44 11.63
CA LEU A 5 -29.87 -14.40 11.19
C LEU A 5 -30.44 -13.03 11.59
N SER A 6 -29.98 -12.50 12.72
CA SER A 6 -30.27 -11.12 13.14
C SER A 6 -29.52 -10.13 12.25
N TYR A 7 -30.14 -9.75 11.15
CA TYR A 7 -29.74 -8.55 10.41
C TYR A 7 -30.14 -7.32 11.23
N GLY A 8 -29.19 -6.84 12.05
CA GLY A 8 -29.27 -5.55 12.70
C GLY A 8 -29.25 -4.43 11.65
N ARG A 9 -30.43 -3.86 11.38
CA ARG A 9 -30.62 -2.60 10.65
C ARG A 9 -29.82 -1.50 11.35
N LYS A 10 -28.60 -1.19 10.89
CA LYS A 10 -27.93 0.04 11.28
C LYS A 10 -28.59 1.18 10.52
N THR A 11 -29.33 1.98 11.27
CA THR A 11 -30.04 3.18 10.84
C THR A 11 -29.10 4.17 10.17
N ASP A 12 -29.60 4.81 9.12
CA ASP A 12 -28.97 5.87 8.35
C ASP A 12 -28.64 7.08 9.25
N ALA A 13 -27.45 7.13 9.84
CA ALA A 13 -26.93 8.34 10.46
C ALA A 13 -25.40 8.26 10.57
N ASP A 14 -24.73 9.26 9.97
CA ASP A 14 -23.29 9.51 9.97
C ASP A 14 -22.39 8.56 9.15
N SER A 15 -22.58 8.62 7.83
CA SER A 15 -21.54 8.34 6.84
C SER A 15 -20.42 9.40 6.91
N ARG A 16 -19.58 9.36 7.94
CA ARG A 16 -18.27 10.02 7.98
C ARG A 16 -17.19 8.99 8.32
N GLY A 17 -17.14 7.93 7.51
CA GLY A 17 -15.99 7.03 7.45
C GLY A 17 -14.81 7.79 6.87
N ALA A 18 -13.95 8.29 7.75
CA ALA A 18 -12.64 8.80 7.37
C ALA A 18 -11.83 7.67 6.73
N ASN A 19 -11.13 7.97 5.63
CA ASN A 19 -10.23 7.02 4.98
C ASN A 19 -9.11 6.65 5.98
N PRO A 20 -8.72 5.37 6.09
CA PRO A 20 -7.51 4.96 6.81
C PRO A 20 -6.25 5.74 6.42
N GLY A 21 -6.23 6.29 5.19
CA GLY A 21 -5.15 7.15 4.68
C GLY A 21 -5.18 8.61 5.12
N ASP A 22 -6.22 9.08 5.82
CA ASP A 22 -6.43 10.51 6.12
C ASP A 22 -5.90 10.95 7.51
N ARG A 23 -5.04 10.15 8.16
CA ARG A 23 -4.47 10.48 9.48
C ARG A 23 -3.25 11.41 9.43
N LEU A 24 -3.19 12.35 8.49
CA LEU A 24 -2.15 13.38 8.48
C LEU A 24 -2.73 14.77 8.24
N TYR A 25 -2.24 15.71 9.07
CA TYR A 25 -2.47 17.16 9.09
C TYR A 25 -3.63 17.69 9.96
N ARG A 26 -3.51 17.49 11.28
CA ARG A 26 -4.03 18.44 12.28
C ARG A 26 -2.87 19.24 12.88
N LEU A 27 -2.39 20.25 12.16
CA LEU A 27 -1.75 21.42 12.76
C LEU A 27 -2.15 22.62 11.89
N GLY A 28 -2.95 23.51 12.45
CA GLY A 28 -3.56 24.63 11.73
C GLY A 28 -2.52 25.61 11.21
N HIS A 29 -2.85 26.32 10.14
CA HIS A 29 -2.74 27.78 10.07
C HIS A 29 -3.48 28.29 8.83
N VAL A 30 -3.97 29.52 8.95
CA VAL A 30 -5.10 30.14 8.26
C VAL A 30 -4.74 30.66 6.86
N ARG A 31 -5.80 30.83 6.03
CA ARG A 31 -5.99 31.84 4.96
C ARG A 31 -5.31 31.60 3.60
N HIS A 32 -6.11 31.18 2.62
CA HIS A 32 -6.50 32.05 1.49
C HIS A 32 -7.71 31.47 0.74
N ALA A 33 -8.68 32.34 0.47
CA ALA A 33 -9.84 32.07 -0.34
C ALA A 33 -9.44 31.94 -1.82
N ILE A 34 -9.49 30.73 -2.35
CA ILE A 34 -9.72 30.47 -3.76
C ILE A 34 -10.71 29.30 -3.79
N CYS A 35 -11.93 29.58 -4.22
CA CYS A 35 -12.94 28.57 -4.54
C CYS A 35 -12.53 27.78 -5.79
N PHE A 36 -11.48 26.96 -5.67
CA PHE A 36 -11.34 25.79 -6.50
C PHE A 36 -12.20 24.74 -5.79
N GLN A 37 -13.31 24.33 -6.39
CA GLN A 37 -14.01 23.14 -5.97
C GLN A 37 -13.04 21.98 -6.19
N TRP A 38 -12.15 21.76 -5.22
CA TRP A 38 -11.28 20.61 -5.15
C TRP A 38 -12.16 19.47 -4.70
N ASP A 39 -13.01 19.02 -5.61
CA ASP A 39 -13.62 17.70 -5.53
C ASP A 39 -12.44 16.74 -5.62
N MET A 40 -11.82 16.46 -4.47
CA MET A 40 -10.73 15.49 -4.39
C MET A 40 -11.31 14.21 -4.97
N PRO A 41 -10.72 13.64 -6.03
CA PRO A 41 -11.20 12.36 -6.51
C PRO A 41 -11.10 11.41 -5.33
N LYS A 42 -12.24 10.87 -4.88
CA LYS A 42 -12.24 9.79 -3.91
C LYS A 42 -11.25 8.77 -4.44
N ALA A 43 -10.13 8.60 -3.75
CA ALA A 43 -9.07 7.72 -4.24
C ALA A 43 -9.63 6.32 -4.46
N TRP A 44 -10.66 5.93 -3.71
CA TRP A 44 -11.34 4.64 -3.73
C TRP A 44 -12.80 4.79 -4.19
N SER A 45 -13.28 3.85 -5.00
CA SER A 45 -14.70 3.79 -5.40
C SER A 45 -15.58 3.24 -4.27
N ASN A 46 -16.90 3.45 -4.32
CA ASN A 46 -17.84 2.83 -3.38
C ASN A 46 -17.72 1.28 -3.34
N LYS A 47 -17.24 0.65 -4.43
CA LYS A 47 -16.96 -0.80 -4.46
C LYS A 47 -15.65 -1.16 -3.76
N ASP A 48 -14.68 -0.27 -3.74
CA ASP A 48 -13.43 -0.43 -2.99
C ASP A 48 -13.69 -0.28 -1.49
N GLU A 49 -14.45 0.74 -1.09
CA GLU A 49 -14.84 0.99 0.31
C GLU A 49 -15.60 -0.20 0.92
N ARG A 50 -16.65 -0.70 0.26
CA ARG A 50 -17.39 -1.89 0.76
C ARG A 50 -16.54 -3.15 0.85
N MET A 51 -15.59 -3.32 -0.06
CA MET A 51 -14.68 -4.47 -0.05
C MET A 51 -13.66 -4.35 1.09
N TYR A 52 -13.19 -3.14 1.36
CA TYR A 52 -12.30 -2.86 2.47
C TYR A 52 -12.96 -3.27 3.79
N GLU A 53 -14.16 -2.76 4.07
CA GLU A 53 -14.90 -3.08 5.30
C GLU A 53 -15.14 -4.59 5.44
N HIS A 54 -15.59 -5.25 4.36
CA HIS A 54 -15.84 -6.69 4.38
C HIS A 54 -14.58 -7.52 4.71
N ILE A 55 -13.40 -7.12 4.20
CA ILE A 55 -12.15 -7.81 4.48
C ILE A 55 -11.64 -7.51 5.90
N LYS A 56 -11.84 -6.26 6.36
CA LYS A 56 -11.47 -5.84 7.72
C LYS A 56 -12.28 -6.64 8.74
N GLU A 57 -13.60 -6.60 8.65
CA GLU A 57 -14.53 -7.31 9.54
C GLU A 57 -14.24 -8.81 9.54
N GLY A 58 -14.14 -9.44 8.37
CA GLY A 58 -13.81 -10.87 8.29
C GLY A 58 -12.41 -11.24 8.79
N SER A 59 -11.48 -10.28 8.92
CA SER A 59 -10.16 -10.52 9.52
C SER A 59 -10.21 -10.36 11.04
N GLU A 60 -10.95 -9.40 11.55
CA GLU A 60 -11.21 -9.21 12.99
C GLU A 60 -11.99 -10.40 13.57
N GLU A 61 -12.99 -10.92 12.85
CA GLU A 61 -13.74 -12.14 13.22
C GLU A 61 -12.82 -13.36 13.36
N ARG A 62 -11.72 -13.40 12.60
CA ARG A 62 -10.69 -14.46 12.68
C ARG A 62 -9.68 -14.23 13.80
N GLY A 63 -9.85 -13.19 14.61
CA GLY A 63 -8.99 -12.85 15.74
C GLY A 63 -7.75 -12.03 15.36
N VAL A 64 -7.71 -11.43 14.17
CA VAL A 64 -6.63 -10.50 13.78
C VAL A 64 -6.86 -9.14 14.46
N SER A 65 -5.80 -8.48 14.92
CA SER A 65 -5.92 -7.13 15.50
C SER A 65 -6.43 -6.12 14.47
N GLU A 66 -7.15 -5.10 14.93
CA GLU A 66 -7.75 -4.07 14.07
C GLU A 66 -6.72 -3.42 13.11
N ASP A 67 -5.57 -2.97 13.63
CA ASP A 67 -4.50 -2.37 12.81
C ASP A 67 -4.03 -3.32 11.69
N ARG A 68 -3.93 -4.62 12.01
CA ARG A 68 -3.48 -5.63 11.05
C ARG A 68 -4.58 -5.98 10.06
N ALA A 69 -5.84 -6.00 10.49
CA ALA A 69 -7.00 -6.22 9.63
C ALA A 69 -7.15 -5.07 8.61
N GLU A 70 -7.00 -3.83 9.05
CA GLU A 70 -6.94 -2.62 8.22
C GLU A 70 -5.81 -2.71 7.19
N GLU A 71 -4.60 -3.09 7.60
CA GLU A 71 -3.48 -3.28 6.68
C GLU A 71 -3.79 -4.35 5.61
N ILE A 72 -4.35 -5.49 6.02
CA ILE A 72 -4.72 -6.59 5.12
C ILE A 72 -5.79 -6.13 4.12
N ALA A 73 -6.83 -5.44 4.59
CA ALA A 73 -7.91 -4.92 3.78
C ALA A 73 -7.39 -3.90 2.75
N ALA A 74 -6.64 -2.88 3.20
CA ALA A 74 -6.07 -1.86 2.34
C ALA A 74 -5.12 -2.46 1.30
N ARG A 75 -4.25 -3.39 1.71
CA ARG A 75 -3.32 -4.10 0.81
C ARG A 75 -4.06 -4.88 -0.27
N THR A 76 -5.16 -5.54 0.10
CA THR A 76 -5.96 -6.35 -0.82
C THR A 76 -6.69 -5.48 -1.84
N VAL A 77 -7.32 -4.39 -1.40
CA VAL A 77 -7.98 -3.42 -2.28
C VAL A 77 -6.99 -2.78 -3.23
N ASN A 78 -5.85 -2.29 -2.72
CA ASN A 78 -4.80 -1.69 -3.55
C ASN A 78 -4.19 -2.69 -4.54
N LYS A 79 -4.07 -3.97 -4.19
CA LYS A 79 -3.65 -5.03 -5.13
C LYS A 79 -4.66 -5.17 -6.27
N ARG A 80 -5.97 -5.24 -5.97
CA ARG A 80 -7.01 -5.32 -7.01
C ARG A 80 -6.97 -4.11 -7.93
N ARG A 81 -6.92 -2.90 -7.38
CA ARG A 81 -6.89 -1.65 -8.16
C ARG A 81 -5.67 -1.57 -9.09
N ARG A 82 -4.52 -2.09 -8.66
CA ARG A 82 -3.31 -2.23 -9.50
C ARG A 82 -3.53 -3.18 -10.67
N MET A 83 -4.14 -4.34 -10.42
CA MET A 83 -4.45 -5.32 -11.47
C MET A 83 -5.46 -4.77 -12.49
N GLU A 84 -6.43 -3.98 -12.03
CA GLU A 84 -7.43 -3.30 -12.88
C GLU A 84 -6.87 -2.05 -13.59
N GLY A 85 -5.60 -1.69 -13.36
CA GLY A 85 -4.96 -0.52 -13.98
C GLY A 85 -5.48 0.83 -13.48
N ARG A 86 -6.23 0.86 -12.36
CA ARG A 86 -6.82 2.09 -11.77
C ARG A 86 -5.87 2.86 -10.86
N THR A 87 -4.60 2.45 -10.80
CA THR A 87 -3.57 3.14 -10.03
C THR A 87 -2.47 3.64 -10.95
N PRO A 88 -1.93 4.85 -10.74
CA PRO A 88 -0.85 5.39 -11.57
C PRO A 88 0.42 4.52 -11.50
N ASN A 89 0.65 3.86 -10.37
CA ASN A 89 1.78 2.98 -10.18
C ASN A 89 1.53 1.58 -10.75
N ARG A 90 1.98 1.34 -11.98
CA ARG A 90 1.90 0.03 -12.69
C ARG A 90 2.97 -0.98 -12.27
N ARG A 91 4.07 -0.56 -11.64
CA ARG A 91 5.22 -1.43 -11.33
C ARG A 91 5.48 -1.47 -9.83
N THR A 92 5.70 -2.65 -9.27
CA THR A 92 6.15 -2.76 -7.88
C THR A 92 7.56 -2.19 -7.79
N GLN A 93 7.74 -1.07 -7.09
CA GLN A 93 9.05 -0.43 -6.85
C GLN A 93 9.87 -1.17 -5.77
N GLY A 94 9.62 -2.47 -5.61
CA GLY A 94 10.25 -3.28 -4.57
C GLY A 94 11.62 -3.80 -5.01
N THR A 95 12.27 -4.44 -4.07
CA THR A 95 13.60 -5.09 -4.24
C THR A 95 13.50 -6.52 -4.82
N GLY A 96 12.28 -6.92 -5.19
CA GLY A 96 11.97 -8.24 -5.75
C GLY A 96 11.86 -9.32 -4.69
N ASN A 97 11.79 -10.57 -5.14
CA ASN A 97 11.80 -11.75 -4.25
C ASN A 97 13.20 -11.90 -3.62
N PRO A 98 13.34 -11.81 -2.28
CA PRO A 98 14.63 -11.91 -1.61
C PRO A 98 15.31 -13.28 -1.79
N ASN A 99 14.54 -14.35 -2.02
CA ASN A 99 15.07 -15.70 -2.22
C ASN A 99 15.61 -15.95 -3.64
N ARG A 100 15.36 -15.02 -4.57
CA ARG A 100 15.85 -15.10 -5.95
C ARG A 100 17.26 -14.49 -6.04
N GLY A 101 18.20 -15.17 -6.72
CA GLY A 101 19.57 -14.66 -6.92
C GLY A 101 19.60 -13.30 -7.64
N LEU A 102 20.55 -12.43 -7.27
CA LEU A 102 20.63 -11.03 -7.72
C LEU A 102 20.72 -10.90 -9.24
N GLU A 103 21.44 -11.82 -9.90
CA GLU A 103 21.64 -11.83 -11.35
C GLU A 103 20.36 -12.09 -12.11
N SER A 104 19.44 -12.83 -11.52
CA SER A 104 18.16 -13.14 -12.13
C SER A 104 17.12 -12.03 -11.90
N ARG A 105 17.36 -11.10 -10.97
CA ARG A 105 16.48 -9.94 -10.75
C ARG A 105 16.59 -8.91 -11.87
N SER A 106 15.58 -8.09 -12.04
CA SER A 106 15.63 -6.94 -12.96
C SER A 106 16.64 -5.90 -12.47
N ARG A 107 17.13 -5.05 -13.38
CA ARG A 107 18.06 -3.97 -13.00
C ARG A 107 17.45 -3.09 -11.91
N ASP A 108 16.17 -2.75 -12.01
CA ASP A 108 15.48 -1.88 -11.05
C ASP A 108 15.42 -2.50 -9.66
N GLU A 109 15.17 -3.81 -9.56
CA GLU A 109 15.19 -4.53 -8.27
C GLU A 109 16.59 -4.55 -7.63
N VAL A 110 17.64 -4.76 -8.43
CA VAL A 110 19.02 -4.71 -7.96
C VAL A 110 19.40 -3.29 -7.55
N TYR A 111 18.99 -2.29 -8.32
CA TYR A 111 19.17 -0.87 -7.97
C TYR A 111 18.47 -0.50 -6.66
N ASN A 112 17.22 -0.96 -6.46
CA ASN A 112 16.48 -0.74 -5.22
C ASN A 112 17.18 -1.42 -4.03
N ARG A 113 17.74 -2.63 -4.22
CA ARG A 113 18.56 -3.28 -3.19
C ARG A 113 19.80 -2.45 -2.84
N ALA A 114 20.53 -1.98 -3.85
CA ALA A 114 21.70 -1.14 -3.65
C ALA A 114 21.35 0.18 -2.95
N LYS A 115 20.16 0.73 -3.24
CA LYS A 115 19.62 1.92 -2.56
C LYS A 115 19.32 1.65 -1.08
N GLU A 116 18.69 0.51 -0.74
CA GLU A 116 18.45 0.11 0.66
C GLU A 116 19.76 -0.05 1.45
N MET A 117 20.82 -0.50 0.77
CA MET A 117 22.16 -0.68 1.35
C MET A 117 23.02 0.59 1.28
N ASN A 118 22.46 1.73 0.85
CA ASN A 118 23.14 3.02 0.74
C ASN A 118 24.44 2.99 -0.09
N ILE A 119 24.52 2.17 -1.13
CA ILE A 119 25.69 2.09 -2.00
C ILE A 119 25.83 3.39 -2.80
N GLU A 120 26.99 4.04 -2.69
CA GLU A 120 27.30 5.25 -3.45
C GLU A 120 27.59 4.94 -4.92
N GLY A 121 27.37 5.91 -5.81
CA GLY A 121 27.60 5.70 -7.26
C GLY A 121 26.62 4.74 -7.96
N ARG A 122 25.72 4.07 -7.22
CA ARG A 122 24.71 3.12 -7.73
C ARG A 122 23.93 3.57 -8.97
N SER A 123 23.68 4.88 -9.14
CA SER A 123 22.94 5.42 -10.29
C SER A 123 23.72 5.34 -11.61
N LYS A 124 25.05 5.34 -11.52
CA LYS A 124 25.97 5.23 -12.67
C LYS A 124 26.33 3.77 -13.00
N MET A 125 26.11 2.86 -12.05
CA MET A 125 26.44 1.45 -12.20
C MET A 125 25.47 0.72 -13.14
N THR A 126 26.03 -0.19 -13.93
CA THR A 126 25.33 -1.23 -14.67
C THR A 126 24.76 -2.28 -13.72
N LYS A 127 23.87 -3.15 -14.23
CA LYS A 127 23.31 -4.24 -13.41
C LYS A 127 24.41 -5.13 -12.82
N ALA A 128 25.46 -5.44 -13.59
CA ALA A 128 26.55 -6.28 -13.13
C ALA A 128 27.34 -5.62 -11.98
N GLU A 129 27.70 -4.35 -12.14
CA GLU A 129 28.41 -3.58 -11.11
C GLU A 129 27.55 -3.41 -9.85
N LEU A 130 26.23 -3.25 -9.98
CA LEU A 130 25.32 -3.21 -8.83
C LEU A 130 25.30 -4.53 -8.06
N VAL A 131 25.25 -5.67 -8.77
CA VAL A 131 25.30 -7.00 -8.13
C VAL A 131 26.62 -7.18 -7.39
N ASP A 132 27.72 -6.79 -8.01
CA ASP A 132 29.05 -6.90 -7.42
C ASP A 132 29.21 -6.02 -6.17
N ALA A 133 28.77 -4.76 -6.24
CA ALA A 133 28.78 -3.84 -5.10
C ALA A 133 27.90 -4.35 -3.93
N ILE A 134 26.75 -4.98 -4.22
CA ILE A 134 25.89 -5.59 -3.19
C ILE A 134 26.60 -6.77 -2.52
N ARG A 135 27.36 -7.58 -3.27
CA ARG A 135 28.12 -8.71 -2.71
C ARG A 135 29.25 -8.24 -1.80
N HIS A 136 30.01 -7.25 -2.25
CA HIS A 136 31.11 -6.66 -1.49
C HIS A 136 30.60 -5.96 -0.21
N SER A 137 29.52 -5.19 -0.28
CA SER A 137 28.92 -4.54 0.89
C SER A 137 28.23 -5.50 1.86
N GLY A 138 27.77 -6.66 1.38
CA GLY A 138 27.11 -7.70 2.17
C GLY A 138 28.05 -8.66 2.91
N GLY A 139 29.38 -8.47 2.84
CA GLY A 139 30.34 -9.23 3.63
C GLY A 139 30.43 -10.72 3.28
N ARG A 140 30.33 -11.06 1.99
CA ARG A 140 30.73 -12.37 1.46
C ARG A 140 31.76 -12.17 0.36
N GLY A 141 32.95 -11.72 0.78
CA GLY A 141 34.20 -11.89 0.04
C GLY A 141 34.90 -13.13 0.56
#